data_AF-F7R3P8-F1
#
_entry.id   AF-F7R3P8-F1
#
_cell.length_a   1.000
_cell.length_b   1.000
_cell.length_c   1.000
_cell.angle_alpha   90.00
_cell.angle_beta   90.00
_cell.angle_gamma   90.00
#
_symmetry.space_group_name_H-M   'P 1'
#
loop_
_entity.id
_entity.type
_entity.pdbx_description
1 polymer ?
#
loop_
_entity_poly.entity_id
_entity_poly.type
_entity_poly.pdbx_seq_one_letter_code
_entity_poly.pdbx_strand_id
1 'polypeptide(L)' 'MLKGHVETVLKRTLYEIASKYGFTIAHMEIGKDDHIHLLVSAPSELSVTNIMRWLKEISAWQLFRECPELQTSY' A
#
# COMPACT_ATOMS: atom_id res chain seq x y z
N MET A 1 12.66 -8.00 1.93
CA MET A 1 12.17 -7.58 3.26
C MET A 1 11.69 -6.14 3.19
N LEU A 2 10.43 -5.89 3.50
CA LEU A 2 9.82 -4.55 3.56
C LEU A 2 10.38 -3.74 4.76
N LYS A 3 11.62 -3.24 4.67
CA LYS A 3 12.26 -2.48 5.74
C LYS A 3 12.89 -1.19 5.24
N GLY A 4 12.91 -0.17 6.08
CA GLY A 4 13.62 1.10 5.82
C GLY A 4 12.94 1.96 4.75
N HIS A 5 13.64 2.22 3.65
CA HIS A 5 13.16 3.10 2.58
C HIS A 5 11.88 2.57 1.91
N VAL A 6 11.85 1.29 1.55
CA VAL A 6 10.70 0.60 0.96
C VAL A 6 9.45 0.71 1.82
N GLU A 7 9.59 0.52 3.14
CA GLU A 7 8.48 0.67 4.08
C GLU A 7 7.94 2.10 4.10
N THR A 8 8.82 3.10 4.10
CA THR A 8 8.42 4.51 4.13
C THR A 8 7.65 4.89 2.85
N VAL A 9 8.16 4.47 1.69
CA VAL A 9 7.51 4.69 0.39
C VAL A 9 6.16 3.98 0.34
N LEU A 10 6.09 2.71 0.77
CA LEU A 10 4.85 1.95 0.80
C LEU A 10 3.80 2.63 1.68
N LYS A 11 4.14 3.00 2.91
CA LYS A 11 3.23 3.68 3.85
C LYS A 11 2.68 4.97 3.23
N ARG A 12 3.56 5.81 2.70
CA ARG A 12 3.17 7.08 2.05
C ARG A 12 2.22 6.82 0.88
N THR A 13 2.57 5.93 -0.04
CA THR A 13 1.76 5.61 -1.21
C THR A 13 0.37 5.08 -0.83
N LEU A 14 0.26 4.23 0.19
CA LEU A 14 -1.05 3.73 0.64
C LEU A 14 -1.95 4.84 1.17
N TYR A 15 -1.40 5.80 1.94
CA TYR A 15 -2.16 6.97 2.40
C TYR A 15 -2.55 7.90 1.25
N GLU A 16 -1.69 8.10 0.26
CA GLU A 16 -2.00 8.87 -0.96
C GLU A 16 -3.15 8.24 -1.75
N ILE A 17 -3.13 6.91 -1.92
CA ILE A 17 -4.21 6.15 -2.57
C ILE A 17 -5.51 6.32 -1.78
N ALA A 18 -5.48 6.14 -0.46
CA ALA A 18 -6.65 6.29 0.40
C ALA A 18 -7.28 7.68 0.25
N SER A 19 -6.46 8.73 0.35
CA SER A 19 -6.90 10.12 0.17
C SER A 19 -7.46 10.37 -1.23
N LYS A 20 -6.86 9.79 -2.28
CA LYS A 20 -7.27 9.99 -3.66
C LYS A 20 -8.62 9.34 -4.00
N TYR A 21 -8.87 8.16 -3.45
CA TYR A 21 -10.06 7.36 -3.77
C TYR A 21 -11.17 7.42 -2.70
N GLY A 22 -11.00 8.29 -1.70
CA GLY A 22 -12.06 8.62 -0.75
C GLY A 22 -12.30 7.58 0.34
N PHE A 23 -11.25 6.88 0.78
CA PHE A 23 -11.30 6.01 1.95
C PHE A 23 -10.17 6.36 2.94
N THR A 24 -10.23 5.82 4.16
CA THR A 24 -9.21 6.08 5.19
C THR A 24 -8.61 4.78 5.70
N ILE A 25 -7.32 4.84 6.06
CA ILE A 25 -6.60 3.74 6.69
C ILE A 25 -6.53 4.06 8.18
N ALA A 26 -7.36 3.39 8.98
CA ALA A 26 -7.45 3.58 10.43
C ALA A 26 -6.26 2.92 11.16
N HIS A 27 -5.75 1.82 10.63
CA HIS A 27 -4.59 1.13 11.17
C HIS A 27 -3.77 0.49 10.06
N MET A 28 -2.44 0.49 10.22
CA MET A 28 -1.50 -0.10 9.27
C MET A 28 -0.35 -0.74 10.04
N GLU A 29 -0.16 -2.04 9.83
CA GLU A 29 0.93 -2.81 10.42
C GLU A 29 1.68 -3.60 9.34
N ILE A 30 3.00 -3.48 9.31
CA ILE A 30 3.85 -4.30 8.43
C ILE A 30 4.29 -5.50 9.26
N GLY A 31 3.79 -6.67 8.90
CA GLY A 31 4.13 -7.93 9.54
C GLY A 31 5.61 -8.27 9.37
N LYS A 32 6.13 -9.07 10.30
CA LYS A 32 7.52 -9.56 10.26
C LYS A 32 7.79 -10.50 9.06
N ASP A 33 6.75 -11.10 8.51
CA ASP A 33 6.76 -12.14 7.47
C ASP A 33 6.26 -11.62 6.10
N ASP A 34 6.73 -10.45 5.66
CA ASP A 34 6.53 -9.91 4.31
C ASP A 34 5.07 -9.61 3.88
N HIS A 35 4.17 -9.33 4.82
CA HIS A 35 2.80 -8.92 4.54
C HIS A 35 2.40 -7.66 5.31
N ILE A 36 1.34 -7.00 4.86
CA ILE A 36 0.79 -5.79 5.48
C ILE A 36 -0.66 -6.02 5.91
N HIS A 37 -0.99 -5.59 7.12
CA HIS A 37 -2.35 -5.55 7.65
C HIS A 37 -2.87 -4.12 7.56
N LEU A 38 -4.06 -3.96 6.99
CA LEU A 38 -4.73 -2.67 6.84
C LEU A 38 -6.12 -2.76 7.43
N LEU A 39 -6.44 -1.84 8.35
CA LEU A 39 -7.81 -1.56 8.77
C LEU A 39 -8.30 -0.34 7.99
N VAL A 40 -9.31 -0.54 7.15
CA VAL A 40 -9.83 0.48 6.23
C VAL A 40 -11.25 0.85 6.60
N SER A 41 -11.55 2.15 6.59
CA SER A 41 -12.91 2.68 6.65
C SER A 41 -13.24 3.31 5.30
N ALA A 42 -14.34 2.85 4.69
CA ALA A 42 -14.75 3.29 3.37
C ALA A 42 -16.28 3.50 3.31
N PRO A 43 -16.77 4.41 2.45
CA PRO A 43 -18.19 4.54 2.16
C PRO A 43 -18.78 3.24 1.59
N SER A 44 -20.07 2.99 1.82
CA SER A 44 -20.78 1.78 1.37
C SER A 44 -20.82 1.60 -0.15
N GLU A 45 -20.70 2.70 -0.89
CA GLU A 45 -20.70 2.73 -2.35
C GLU A 45 -19.36 2.26 -2.94
N LEU A 46 -18.29 2.24 -2.12
CA LEU A 46 -16.96 1.88 -2.55
C LEU A 46 -16.76 0.37 -2.45
N SER A 47 -16.57 -0.28 -3.60
CA SER A 47 -16.30 -1.72 -3.63
C SER A 47 -14.97 -2.08 -2.98
N VAL A 48 -14.99 -3.02 -2.04
CA VAL A 48 -13.79 -3.58 -1.40
C VAL A 48 -12.81 -4.13 -2.44
N THR A 49 -13.31 -4.72 -3.53
CA THR A 49 -12.47 -5.21 -4.64
C THR A 49 -11.72 -4.08 -5.33
N ASN A 50 -12.36 -2.92 -5.53
CA ASN A 50 -11.70 -1.75 -6.12
C ASN A 50 -10.65 -1.17 -5.16
N ILE A 51 -10.97 -1.07 -3.88
CA ILE A 51 -10.00 -0.64 -2.84
C ILE A 51 -8.75 -1.53 -2.89
N MET A 52 -8.92 -2.84 -2.88
CA MET A 52 -7.81 -3.79 -2.94
C MET A 52 -7.02 -3.70 -4.24
N ARG A 53 -7.69 -3.50 -5.38
CA ARG A 53 -7.03 -3.30 -6.67
C ARG A 53 -6.16 -2.05 -6.65
N TRP A 54 -6.69 -0.90 -6.23
CA TRP A 54 -5.95 0.35 -6.16
C TRP A 54 -4.78 0.26 -5.21
N LEU A 55 -4.99 -0.28 -4.01
CA LEU A 55 -3.92 -0.45 -3.02
C LEU A 55 -2.78 -1.32 -3.59
N LYS A 56 -3.08 -2.49 -4.20
CA LYS A 56 -2.05 -3.39 -4.71
C LYS A 56 -1.36 -2.87 -5.97
N GLU A 57 -2.11 -2.51 -7.00
CA GLU A 57 -1.54 -2.18 -8.31
C GLU A 57 -0.74 -0.88 -8.27
N ILE A 58 -1.30 0.16 -7.64
CA ILE A 58 -0.66 1.48 -7.58
C ILE A 58 0.55 1.43 -6.66
N SER A 59 0.45 0.77 -5.49
CA SER A 59 1.61 0.64 -4.59
C SER A 59 2.74 -0.16 -5.22
N ALA A 60 2.44 -1.27 -5.89
CA ALA A 60 3.45 -2.05 -6.61
C ALA A 60 4.15 -1.21 -7.68
N TRP A 61 3.37 -0.52 -8.53
CA TRP A 61 3.94 0.33 -9.58
C TRP A 61 4.84 1.43 -9.01
N GLN A 62 4.40 2.09 -7.94
CA GLN A 62 5.16 3.19 -7.34
C GLN A 62 6.42 2.68 -6.61
N LEU A 63 6.33 1.55 -5.92
CA LEU A 63 7.47 0.91 -5.27
C LEU A 63 8.52 0.46 -6.28
N PHE A 64 8.13 -0.19 -7.39
CA PHE A 64 9.10 -0.59 -8.42
C PHE A 64 9.79 0.61 -9.06
N ARG A 65 9.11 1.74 -9.16
CA ARG A 65 9.68 2.97 -9.74
C ARG A 65 10.63 3.70 -8.78
N GLU A 66 10.29 3.75 -7.49
CA GLU A 66 11.01 4.55 -6.50
C GLU A 66 12.03 3.74 -5.68
N CYS A 67 11.90 2.42 -5.65
CA CYS A 67 12.79 1.51 -4.95
C CYS A 67 13.47 0.56 -5.96
N PRO A 68 14.53 1.01 -6.67
CA PRO A 68 15.26 0.18 -7.62
C PRO A 68 15.86 -1.10 -6.98
N GLU A 69 16.07 -1.10 -5.66
CA GLU A 69 16.51 -2.27 -4.90
C GLU A 69 15.51 -3.44 -4.95
N LEU A 70 14.24 -3.19 -5.27
CA LEU A 70 13.23 -4.25 -5.45
C LEU A 70 13.28 -4.90 -6.84
N GLN A 71 13.96 -4.28 -7.81
CA GLN A 71 14.11 -4.83 -9.17
C GLN A 71 15.22 -5.88 -9.26
N THR A 72 16.12 -5.95 -8.28
CA THR A 72 17.36 -6.74 -8.35
C THR A 72 17.31 -8.08 -7.62
N SER A 73 16.18 -8.42 -6.97
CA SER A 73 16.03 -9.68 -6.23
C SER A 73 15.46 -10.77 -7.13
N TYR A 74 16.34 -11.53 -7.79
CA TYR A 74 16.04 -12.82 -8.44
C TYR A 74 16.80 -13.95 -7.76
#